data_AF-A0A812Y185-F1
#
_entry.id   AF-A0A812Y185-F1
#
_cell.length_a   1.000
_cell.length_b   1.000
_cell.length_c   1.000
_cell.angle_alpha   90.00
_cell.angle_beta   90.00
_cell.angle_gamma   90.00
#
_symmetry.space_group_name_H-M   'P 1'
#
loop_
_entity.id
_entity.type
_entity.pdbx_description
1 polymer ?
#
loop_
_entity_poly.entity_id
_entity_poly.type
_entity_poly.pdbx_seq_one_letter_code
_entity_poly.pdbx_strand_id
1 'polypeptide(L)'
;MNSIAPLLWAIVFLALTIGVFSIVFLQGVTSFIHDATSSNVSIEGVRTYYSSFPMASFSLFMAITGGDDWWNLVRPLLEISEVYAVLFVLYISLMVLGVMNIITGIFVESATELSRLDRDLVTQAEQERMALYMKELRKLFMELDTNRDGTITLQDGREKG
;
A
#
# COMPACT_ATOMS: atom_id res chain seq x y z
N MET A 1 -9.97 -7.76 7.31
CA MET A 1 -10.34 -6.33 7.51
C MET A 1 -9.15 -5.43 7.84
N ASN A 2 -7.90 -5.94 7.86
CA ASN A 2 -6.71 -5.15 8.20
C ASN A 2 -6.04 -4.43 7.02
N SER A 3 -6.46 -4.71 5.77
CA SER A 3 -5.76 -4.22 4.57
C SER A 3 -6.32 -2.91 4.00
N ILE A 4 -7.51 -2.46 4.47
CA ILE A 4 -8.15 -1.22 3.97
C ILE A 4 -7.58 0.03 4.67
N ALA A 5 -7.15 -0.10 5.95
CA ALA A 5 -6.64 1.04 6.71
C ALA A 5 -5.36 1.66 6.09
N PRO A 6 -4.34 0.89 5.66
CA PRO A 6 -3.17 1.45 4.98
C PRO A 6 -3.51 2.17 3.68
N LEU A 7 -4.46 1.62 2.91
CA LEU A 7 -4.92 2.23 1.67
C LEU A 7 -5.61 3.58 1.93
N LEU A 8 -6.46 3.65 2.96
CA LEU A 8 -7.11 4.91 3.35
C LEU A 8 -6.10 5.99 3.73
N TRP A 9 -5.09 5.65 4.54
CA TRP A 9 -4.04 6.60 4.90
C TRP A 9 -3.22 7.06 3.70
N ALA A 10 -2.98 6.16 2.74
CA ALA A 10 -2.28 6.53 1.51
C ALA A 10 -3.14 7.44 0.62
N ILE A 11 -4.45 7.20 0.50
CA ILE A 11 -5.38 8.10 -0.20
C ILE A 11 -5.39 9.48 0.46
N VAL A 12 -5.44 9.54 1.80
CA VAL A 12 -5.37 10.81 2.55
C VAL A 12 -4.05 11.52 2.28
N PHE A 13 -2.93 10.80 2.29
CA PHE A 13 -1.62 11.36 1.96
C PHE A 13 -1.57 11.92 0.54
N LEU A 14 -2.13 11.20 -0.46
CA LEU A 14 -2.21 11.68 -1.83
C LEU A 14 -3.09 12.94 -1.94
N ALA A 15 -4.26 12.94 -1.28
CA ALA A 15 -5.18 14.08 -1.29
C ALA A 15 -4.54 15.32 -0.65
N LEU A 16 -3.83 15.15 0.47
CA LEU A 16 -3.07 16.23 1.11
C LEU A 16 -1.95 16.74 0.22
N THR A 17 -1.21 15.85 -0.43
CA THR A 17 -0.14 16.23 -1.37
C THR A 17 -0.70 17.05 -2.53
N ILE A 18 -1.80 16.60 -3.16
CA ILE A 18 -2.51 17.37 -4.19
C ILE A 18 -2.91 18.74 -3.64
N GLY A 19 -3.56 18.79 -2.47
CA GLY A 19 -4.01 20.04 -1.87
C GLY A 19 -2.89 21.05 -1.61
N VAL A 20 -1.76 20.60 -1.05
CA VAL A 20 -0.61 21.47 -0.77
C VAL A 20 -0.04 22.07 -2.06
N PHE A 21 0.23 21.24 -3.08
CA PHE A 21 0.76 21.74 -4.35
C PHE A 21 -0.25 22.61 -5.11
N SER A 22 -1.55 22.29 -5.06
CA SER A 22 -2.60 23.14 -5.61
C SER A 22 -2.57 24.54 -5.02
N ILE A 23 -2.41 24.66 -3.70
CA ILE A 23 -2.34 25.96 -3.02
C ILE A 23 -1.08 26.71 -3.46
N VAL A 24 0.08 26.05 -3.51
CA VAL A 24 1.34 26.69 -3.93
C VAL A 24 1.24 27.26 -5.34
N PHE A 25 0.74 26.47 -6.31
CA PHE A 25 0.59 26.94 -7.69
C PHE A 25 -0.48 28.03 -7.80
N LEU A 26 -1.62 27.86 -7.13
CA LEU A 26 -2.69 28.86 -7.15
C LEU A 26 -2.24 30.20 -6.55
N GLN A 27 -1.42 30.18 -5.49
CA GLN A 27 -0.84 31.40 -4.93
C GLN A 27 0.09 32.07 -5.94
N GLY A 28 0.98 31.33 -6.59
CA GLY A 28 1.86 31.86 -7.63
C GLY A 28 1.10 32.50 -8.79
N VAL A 29 0.06 31.81 -9.26
CA VAL A 29 -0.87 32.29 -10.28
C VAL A 29 -1.59 33.56 -9.85
N THR A 30 -2.08 33.61 -8.62
CA THR A 30 -2.83 34.76 -8.11
C THR A 30 -1.92 35.98 -8.01
N SER A 31 -0.69 35.81 -7.51
CA SER A 31 0.31 36.88 -7.46
C SER A 31 0.69 37.37 -8.86
N PHE A 32 0.89 36.46 -9.82
CA PHE A 32 1.19 36.81 -11.20
C PHE A 32 0.06 37.62 -11.85
N ILE A 33 -1.20 37.20 -11.70
CA ILE A 33 -2.35 37.91 -12.27
C ILE A 33 -2.48 39.31 -11.66
N HIS A 34 -2.24 39.45 -10.35
CA HIS A 34 -2.27 40.75 -9.67
C HIS A 34 -1.26 41.73 -10.30
N ASP A 35 -0.04 41.28 -10.57
CA ASP A 35 1.02 42.12 -11.13
C ASP A 35 0.85 42.35 -12.65
N ALA A 36 0.37 41.33 -13.36
CA ALA A 36 0.10 41.36 -14.80
C ALA A 36 -1.10 42.23 -15.18
N THR A 37 -1.90 42.70 -14.23
CA THR A 37 -3.02 43.65 -14.49
C THR A 37 -2.55 44.95 -15.17
N SER A 38 -1.24 45.22 -15.16
CA SER A 38 -0.57 46.35 -15.83
C SER A 38 -0.06 46.05 -17.25
N SER A 39 -0.09 44.80 -17.72
CA SER A 39 0.58 44.32 -18.95
C SER A 39 -0.35 43.41 -19.78
N ASN A 40 -0.29 43.48 -21.12
CA ASN A 40 -1.08 42.62 -22.04
C ASN A 40 -0.55 41.17 -22.10
N VAL A 41 -0.34 40.52 -20.95
CA VAL A 41 0.12 39.12 -20.88
C VAL A 41 -1.09 38.19 -21.03
N SER A 42 -0.94 37.14 -21.84
CA SER A 42 -1.99 36.13 -22.00
C SER A 42 -2.15 35.33 -20.70
N ILE A 43 -3.30 35.49 -20.04
CA ILE A 43 -3.67 34.79 -18.79
C ILE A 43 -4.55 33.56 -19.03
N GLU A 44 -4.77 33.20 -20.30
CA GLU A 44 -5.77 32.20 -20.69
C GLU A 44 -5.40 30.79 -20.23
N GLY A 45 -4.15 30.36 -20.45
CA GLY A 45 -3.68 29.04 -20.01
C GLY A 45 -3.73 28.86 -18.49
N VAL A 46 -3.43 29.93 -17.75
CA VAL A 46 -3.46 29.93 -16.29
C VAL A 46 -4.90 29.87 -15.75
N ARG A 47 -5.84 30.59 -16.36
CA ARG A 47 -7.26 30.54 -15.96
C ARG A 47 -7.91 29.18 -16.22
N THR A 48 -7.52 28.48 -17.28
CA THR A 48 -8.08 27.17 -17.61
C THR A 48 -7.80 26.16 -16.50
N TYR A 49 -6.55 26.05 -16.03
CA TYR A 49 -6.14 25.01 -15.08
C TYR A 49 -6.06 25.46 -13.61
N TYR A 50 -5.87 26.76 -13.36
CA TYR A 50 -5.59 27.31 -12.02
C TYR A 50 -6.53 28.46 -11.62
N SER A 51 -7.80 28.42 -12.06
CA SER A 51 -8.80 29.45 -11.70
C SER A 51 -9.26 29.42 -10.23
N SER A 52 -9.21 28.26 -9.59
CA SER A 52 -9.68 28.05 -8.21
C SER A 52 -8.98 26.86 -7.58
N PHE A 53 -9.05 26.74 -6.26
CA PHE A 53 -8.45 25.60 -5.54
C PHE A 53 -8.98 24.23 -6.01
N PRO A 54 -10.31 24.01 -6.17
CA PRO A 54 -10.81 22.74 -6.70
C PRO A 54 -10.34 22.47 -8.12
N MET A 55 -10.27 23.51 -8.97
CA MET A 55 -9.82 23.33 -10.35
C MET A 55 -8.33 23.04 -10.44
N ALA A 56 -7.50 23.71 -9.65
CA ALA A 56 -6.08 23.41 -9.54
C ALA A 56 -5.85 21.98 -9.04
N SER A 57 -6.61 21.55 -8.03
CA SER A 57 -6.55 20.19 -7.49
C SER A 57 -6.98 19.14 -8.52
N PHE A 58 -8.04 19.42 -9.28
CA PHE A 58 -8.47 18.57 -10.38
C PHE A 58 -7.43 18.50 -11.49
N SER A 59 -6.80 19.62 -11.85
CA SER A 59 -5.73 19.68 -12.84
C SER A 59 -4.52 18.84 -12.42
N LEU A 60 -4.05 19.00 -11.18
CA LEU A 60 -2.96 18.17 -10.65
C LEU A 60 -3.32 16.68 -10.64
N PHE A 61 -4.56 16.34 -10.27
CA PHE A 61 -5.04 14.96 -10.35
C PHE A 61 -5.06 14.42 -11.80
N MET A 62 -5.45 15.23 -12.79
CA MET A 62 -5.41 14.87 -14.20
C MET A 62 -3.97 14.61 -14.68
N ALA A 63 -3.00 15.38 -14.20
CA ALA A 63 -1.58 15.21 -14.55
C ALA A 63 -1.03 13.81 -14.21
N ILE A 64 -1.55 13.20 -13.13
CA ILE A 64 -1.11 11.87 -12.67
C ILE A 64 -1.94 10.75 -13.28
N THR A 65 -3.25 10.98 -13.46
CA THR A 65 -4.16 9.95 -13.98
C THR A 65 -4.19 9.86 -15.50
N GLY A 66 -3.47 10.76 -16.20
CA GLY A 66 -3.45 10.81 -17.66
C GLY A 66 -4.69 11.46 -18.26
N GLY A 67 -5.36 12.35 -17.51
CA GLY A 67 -6.50 13.12 -18.00
C GLY A 67 -6.11 14.16 -19.06
N ASP A 68 -4.93 14.76 -18.91
CA ASP A 68 -4.31 15.68 -19.87
C ASP A 68 -2.77 15.55 -19.73
N ASP A 69 -2.04 15.97 -20.76
CA ASP A 69 -0.59 15.95 -20.76
C ASP A 69 -0.07 16.93 -19.69
N TRP A 70 0.76 16.43 -18.76
CA TRP A 70 1.39 17.23 -17.72
C TRP A 70 2.15 18.44 -18.28
N TRP A 71 2.63 18.38 -19.53
CA TRP A 71 3.21 19.50 -20.25
C TRP A 71 2.23 20.68 -20.42
N ASN A 72 0.97 20.40 -20.77
CA ASN A 72 -0.06 21.42 -20.96
C ASN A 72 -0.38 22.15 -19.65
N LEU A 73 -0.24 21.46 -18.52
CA LEU A 73 -0.50 22.00 -17.19
C LEU A 73 0.68 22.82 -16.65
N VAL A 74 1.92 22.37 -16.89
CA VAL A 74 3.11 23.09 -16.40
C VAL A 74 3.47 24.29 -17.29
N ARG A 75 3.14 24.27 -18.58
CA ARG A 75 3.49 25.35 -19.51
C ARG A 75 3.00 26.73 -19.07
N PRO A 76 1.75 26.93 -18.61
CA PRO A 76 1.31 28.20 -18.06
C PRO A 76 2.07 28.63 -16.79
N LEU A 77 2.57 27.67 -16.00
CA LEU A 77 3.37 27.96 -14.80
C LEU A 77 4.80 28.38 -15.15
N LEU A 78 5.36 27.87 -16.24
CA LEU A 78 6.67 28.29 -16.77
C LEU A 78 6.69 29.77 -17.18
N GLU A 79 5.57 30.28 -17.69
CA GLU A 79 5.44 31.70 -18.06
C GLU A 79 5.47 32.62 -16.82
N ILE A 80 5.19 32.08 -15.63
CA ILE A 80 5.30 32.81 -14.35
C ILE A 80 6.72 32.75 -13.84
N SER A 81 7.28 31.54 -13.67
CA SER A 81 8.64 31.31 -13.21
C SER A 81 9.05 29.85 -13.40
N GLU A 82 10.31 29.64 -13.82
CA GLU A 82 10.91 28.30 -13.95
C GLU A 82 10.88 27.50 -12.64
N VAL A 83 10.87 28.18 -11.48
CA VAL A 83 10.78 27.54 -10.16
C VAL A 83 9.49 26.70 -10.04
N TYR A 84 8.38 27.16 -10.61
CA TYR A 84 7.12 26.41 -10.56
C TYR A 84 7.18 25.13 -11.40
N ALA A 85 7.96 25.09 -12.48
CA ALA A 85 8.17 23.86 -13.23
C ALA A 85 8.98 22.83 -12.45
N VAL A 86 10.02 23.27 -11.73
CA VAL A 86 10.78 22.39 -10.83
C VAL A 86 9.88 21.81 -9.74
N LEU A 87 9.04 22.65 -9.12
CA LEU A 87 8.06 22.21 -8.13
C LEU A 87 7.01 21.25 -8.72
N PHE A 88 6.60 21.46 -9.97
CA PHE A 88 5.66 20.58 -10.67
C PHE A 88 6.27 19.20 -10.93
N VAL A 89 7.53 19.14 -11.37
CA VAL A 89 8.26 17.86 -11.54
C VAL A 89 8.44 17.15 -10.20
N LEU A 90 8.72 17.90 -9.12
CA LEU A 90 8.76 17.34 -7.76
C LEU A 90 7.40 16.75 -7.36
N TYR A 91 6.30 17.44 -7.63
CA TYR A 91 4.94 16.93 -7.42
C TYR A 91 4.72 15.61 -8.17
N ILE A 92 5.00 15.55 -9.47
CA ILE A 92 4.87 14.32 -10.27
C ILE A 92 5.68 13.18 -9.64
N SER A 93 6.93 13.46 -9.27
CA SER A 93 7.83 12.47 -8.66
C SER A 93 7.27 11.92 -7.33
N LEU A 94 6.79 12.81 -6.45
CA LEU A 94 6.18 12.42 -5.18
C LEU A 94 4.90 11.60 -5.37
N MET A 95 4.09 11.96 -6.36
CA MET A 95 2.86 11.23 -6.66
C MET A 95 3.15 9.84 -7.23
N VAL A 96 4.11 9.72 -8.15
CA VAL A 96 4.54 8.42 -8.69
C VAL A 96 5.11 7.53 -7.58
N LEU A 97 5.98 8.07 -6.74
CA LEU A 97 6.51 7.34 -5.57
C LEU A 97 5.40 6.97 -4.57
N GLY A 98 4.42 7.86 -4.36
CA GLY A 98 3.26 7.61 -3.50
C GLY A 98 2.38 6.48 -4.03
N VAL A 99 2.11 6.45 -5.34
CA VAL A 99 1.39 5.36 -6.01
C VAL A 99 2.18 4.05 -5.91
N MET A 100 3.49 4.09 -6.14
CA MET A 100 4.36 2.91 -5.97
C MET A 100 4.34 2.37 -4.54
N ASN A 101 4.29 3.24 -3.53
CA ASN A 101 4.18 2.85 -2.12
C ASN A 101 2.83 2.16 -1.84
N ILE A 102 1.73 2.62 -2.44
CA ILE A 102 0.42 1.96 -2.33
C ILE A 102 0.48 0.55 -2.93
N ILE A 103 0.99 0.44 -4.15
CA ILE A 103 1.10 -0.83 -4.87
C ILE A 103 1.98 -1.81 -4.08
N THR A 104 3.15 -1.35 -3.62
CA THR A 104 4.07 -2.15 -2.81
C THR A 104 3.40 -2.60 -1.51
N GLY A 105 2.66 -1.72 -0.83
CA GLY A 105 1.92 -2.08 0.38
C GLY A 105 0.90 -3.20 0.15
N ILE A 106 0.17 -3.17 -0.96
CA ILE A 106 -0.78 -4.23 -1.34
C ILE A 106 -0.04 -5.57 -1.57
N PHE A 107 1.07 -5.55 -2.33
CA PHE A 107 1.84 -6.76 -2.59
C PHE A 107 2.47 -7.35 -1.32
N VAL A 108 2.98 -6.51 -0.42
CA VAL A 108 3.54 -6.95 0.87
C VAL A 108 2.47 -7.58 1.75
N GLU A 109 1.26 -7.01 1.80
CA GLU A 109 0.14 -7.58 2.53
C GLU A 109 -0.23 -8.96 1.96
N SER A 110 -0.38 -9.10 0.64
CA SER A 110 -0.67 -10.39 -0.01
C SER A 110 0.41 -11.43 0.23
N ALA A 111 1.69 -11.04 0.15
CA ALA A 111 2.80 -11.93 0.46
C ALA A 111 2.82 -12.36 1.93
N THR A 112 2.44 -11.47 2.84
CA THR A 112 2.33 -11.76 4.28
C THR A 112 1.18 -12.72 4.56
N GLU A 113 0.03 -12.53 3.91
CA GLU A 113 -1.14 -13.42 4.05
C GLU A 113 -0.83 -14.84 3.54
N LEU A 114 -0.19 -14.96 2.38
CA LEU A 114 0.28 -16.26 1.86
C LEU A 114 1.26 -16.95 2.81
N SER A 115 2.24 -16.18 3.34
CA SER A 115 3.21 -16.73 4.31
C SER A 115 2.58 -17.17 5.62
N ARG A 116 1.46 -16.55 6.05
CA ARG A 116 0.70 -16.99 7.22
C ARG A 116 -0.05 -18.29 6.93
N LEU A 117 -0.71 -18.36 5.77
CA LEU A 117 -1.46 -19.55 5.37
C LEU A 117 -0.55 -20.78 5.25
N ASP A 118 0.64 -20.62 4.66
CA ASP A 118 1.64 -21.70 4.59
C ASP A 118 2.08 -22.19 5.98
N ARG A 119 2.29 -21.27 6.94
CA ARG A 119 2.64 -21.65 8.33
C ARG A 119 1.53 -22.40 9.04
N ASP A 120 0.29 -21.96 8.86
CA ASP A 120 -0.87 -22.61 9.48
C ASP A 120 -1.06 -24.03 8.93
N LEU A 121 -0.88 -24.22 7.62
CA LEU A 121 -0.92 -25.54 6.98
C LEU A 121 0.18 -26.48 7.50
N VAL A 122 1.42 -25.99 7.61
CA VAL A 122 2.53 -26.78 8.18
C VAL A 122 2.24 -27.17 9.64
N THR A 123 1.73 -26.23 10.44
CA THR A 123 1.40 -26.48 11.84
C THR A 123 0.29 -27.53 11.97
N GLN A 124 -0.75 -27.46 11.13
CA GLN A 124 -1.82 -28.45 11.11
C GLN A 124 -1.30 -29.84 10.72
N ALA A 125 -0.45 -29.93 9.70
CA ALA A 125 0.15 -31.19 9.26
C ALA A 125 1.02 -31.83 10.37
N GLU A 126 1.78 -31.04 11.13
CA GLU A 126 2.53 -31.55 12.28
C GLU A 126 1.63 -32.05 13.40
N GLN A 127 0.54 -31.33 13.70
CA GLN A 127 -0.44 -31.75 14.71
C GLN A 127 -1.12 -33.07 14.34
N GLU A 128 -1.54 -33.22 13.07
CA GLU A 128 -2.11 -34.48 12.57
C GLU A 128 -1.11 -35.64 12.67
N ARG A 129 0.15 -35.40 12.29
CA ARG A 129 1.21 -36.41 12.39
C ARG A 129 1.47 -36.81 13.84
N MET A 130 1.50 -35.86 14.77
CA MET A 130 1.63 -36.14 16.20
C MET A 130 0.45 -36.95 16.74
N ALA A 131 -0.78 -36.62 16.31
CA ALA A 131 -1.98 -37.37 16.70
C ALA A 131 -1.96 -38.82 16.18
N LEU A 132 -1.45 -39.05 14.97
CA LEU A 132 -1.24 -40.39 14.42
C LEU A 132 -0.19 -41.18 15.22
N TYR A 133 0.95 -40.57 15.54
CA TYR A 133 1.97 -41.20 16.38
C TYR A 133 1.44 -41.58 17.76
N MET A 134 0.68 -40.70 18.42
CA MET A 134 0.08 -40.99 19.72
C MET A 134 -0.95 -42.12 19.66
N LYS A 135 -1.72 -42.22 18.56
CA LYS A 135 -2.62 -43.37 18.32
C LYS A 135 -1.84 -44.68 18.18
N GLU A 136 -0.75 -44.66 17.42
CA GLU A 136 0.08 -45.86 17.18
C GLU A 136 0.80 -46.31 18.45
N LEU A 137 1.38 -45.37 19.20
CA LEU A 137 1.93 -45.62 20.54
C LEU A 137 0.86 -46.22 21.46
N ARG A 138 -0.33 -45.62 21.54
CA ARG A 138 -1.40 -46.14 22.38
C ARG A 138 -1.82 -47.56 22.00
N LYS A 139 -1.81 -47.89 20.69
CA LYS A 139 -2.09 -49.24 20.21
C LYS A 139 -1.00 -50.24 20.62
N LEU A 140 0.28 -49.88 20.46
CA LEU A 140 1.40 -50.71 20.92
C LEU A 140 1.36 -50.94 22.44
N PHE A 141 1.08 -49.89 23.22
CA PHE A 141 0.89 -49.99 24.66
C PHE A 141 -0.24 -50.95 25.03
N MET A 142 -1.37 -50.90 24.32
CA MET A 142 -2.48 -51.86 24.52
C MET A 142 -2.16 -53.30 24.09
N GLU A 143 -1.27 -53.51 23.12
CA GLU A 143 -0.84 -54.85 22.69
C GLU A 143 0.21 -55.47 23.64
N LEU A 144 0.93 -54.63 24.39
CA LEU A 144 1.93 -55.03 25.38
C LEU A 144 1.33 -55.20 26.78
N ASP A 145 0.32 -54.41 27.15
CA ASP A 145 -0.42 -54.52 28.41
C ASP A 145 -1.32 -55.77 28.41
N THR A 146 -0.72 -56.90 28.80
CA THR A 146 -1.37 -58.22 28.83
C THR A 146 -2.34 -58.35 30.02
N ASN A 147 -2.15 -57.53 31.06
CA ASN A 147 -2.88 -57.59 32.32
C ASN A 147 -4.03 -56.56 32.40
N ARG A 148 -4.09 -55.62 31.44
CA ARG A 148 -5.05 -54.51 31.33
C ARG A 148 -5.07 -53.60 32.56
N ASP A 149 -3.95 -53.48 33.26
CA ASP A 149 -3.84 -52.62 34.44
C ASP A 149 -3.45 -51.17 34.09
N GLY A 150 -3.15 -50.90 32.81
CA GLY A 150 -2.78 -49.58 32.31
C GLY A 150 -1.29 -49.23 32.49
N THR A 151 -0.46 -50.18 32.95
CA THR A 151 0.98 -50.02 33.16
C THR A 151 1.78 -51.07 32.40
N ILE A 152 2.89 -50.68 31.76
CA ILE A 152 3.82 -51.65 31.16
C ILE A 152 4.91 -51.98 32.18
N THR A 153 5.02 -53.25 32.55
CA THR A 153 6.06 -53.75 33.45
C THR A 153 7.25 -54.28 32.66
N LEU A 154 8.48 -54.13 33.17
CA LEU A 154 9.70 -54.68 32.53
C LEU A 154 9.65 -56.20 32.29
N GLN A 155 8.73 -56.89 32.96
CA GLN A 155 8.48 -58.31 32.80
C GLN A 155 7.71 -58.63 31.51
N ASP A 156 6.80 -57.75 31.06
CA ASP A 156 5.97 -57.94 29.84
C ASP A 156 6.81 -57.86 28.55
N GLY A 157 7.87 -57.05 28.56
CA GLY A 157 8.80 -56.92 27.42
C GLY A 157 9.72 -58.12 27.19
N ARG A 158 9.82 -59.05 28.15
CA ARG A 158 10.73 -60.21 28.08
C ARG A 158 10.06 -61.50 27.58
N GLU A 159 8.73 -61.55 27.46
CA GLU A 159 8.01 -62.75 27.03
C GLU A 159 7.78 -62.86 25.51
N LYS A 160 8.06 -61.79 24.73
CA LYS A 160 7.85 -61.76 23.26
C LYS A 160 9.12 -61.60 22.42
N GLY A 161 10.32 -61.63 23.02
CA GLY A 161 11.61 -61.65 22.31
C GLY A 161 12.20 -63.06 22.27
#